data_AF-A0A356NBP2-F1
#
_entry.id   AF-A0A356NBP2-F1
#
_cell.length_a   1.000
_cell.length_b   1.000
_cell.length_c   1.000
_cell.angle_alpha   90.00
_cell.angle_beta   90.00
_cell.angle_gamma   90.00
#
_symmetry.space_group_name_H-M   'P 1'
#
loop_
_entity.id
_entity.type
_entity.pdbx_description
1 polymer ?
#
loop_
_entity_poly.entity_id
_entity_poly.type
_entity_poly.pdbx_seq_one_letter_code
_entity_poly.pdbx_strand_id
1 'polypeptide(L)'
;MDWTEQLEALAKKTKAPNWQAPPNEEATKMALVAPFLHALGYDVFNTAEVMPEFSADLPLVKRGERVDYAILENNQPRILVE
;
A
#
# COMPACT_ATOMS: atom_id res chain seq x y z
N MET A 1 -10.21 6.95 -15.17
CA MET A 1 -10.82 7.39 -13.90
C MET A 1 -9.80 8.26 -13.24
N ASP A 2 -10.23 9.41 -12.72
CA ASP A 2 -9.36 10.29 -11.96
C ASP A 2 -9.00 9.60 -10.62
N TRP A 3 -7.80 9.86 -10.08
CA TRP A 3 -7.36 9.29 -8.81
C TRP A 3 -8.32 9.67 -7.67
N THR A 4 -8.89 10.89 -7.76
CA THR A 4 -9.95 11.38 -6.87
C THR A 4 -11.18 10.46 -6.89
N GLU A 5 -11.64 10.04 -8.07
CA GLU A 5 -12.80 9.14 -8.22
C GLU A 5 -12.51 7.76 -7.60
N GLN A 6 -11.28 7.25 -7.76
CA GLN A 6 -10.88 5.97 -7.17
C GLN A 6 -10.84 6.03 -5.63
N LEU A 7 -10.32 7.13 -5.07
CA LEU A 7 -10.34 7.35 -3.62
C LEU A 7 -11.76 7.51 -3.08
N GLU A 8 -12.61 8.26 -3.77
CA GLU A 8 -14.02 8.40 -3.40
C GLU A 8 -14.76 7.06 -3.43
N ALA A 9 -14.49 6.23 -4.45
CA ALA A 9 -15.06 4.89 -4.55
C ALA A 9 -14.59 3.99 -3.38
N LEU A 10 -13.31 4.05 -3.02
CA LEU A 10 -12.76 3.33 -1.86
C LEU A 10 -13.41 3.80 -0.56
N ALA A 11 -13.53 5.11 -0.34
CA ALA A 11 -14.18 5.69 0.84
C ALA A 11 -15.68 5.37 0.90
N LYS A 12 -16.36 5.26 -0.25
CA LYS A 12 -17.77 4.85 -0.31
C LYS A 12 -17.94 3.38 0.04
N LYS A 13 -17.02 2.53 -0.40
CA LYS A 13 -17.01 1.08 -0.08
C LYS A 13 -16.98 0.84 1.43
N THR A 14 -16.18 1.60 2.18
CA THR A 14 -16.07 1.46 3.65
C THR A 14 -17.29 1.95 4.42
N LYS A 15 -18.15 2.77 3.79
CA LYS A 15 -19.40 3.28 4.36
C LYS A 15 -20.63 2.45 3.96
N ALA A 16 -20.46 1.39 3.17
CA ALA A 16 -21.58 0.56 2.73
C ALA A 16 -22.22 -0.19 3.92
N PRO A 17 -23.55 -0.40 3.94
CA PRO A 17 -24.24 -1.05 5.07
C PRO A 17 -23.76 -2.48 5.36
N ASN A 18 -23.23 -3.16 4.35
CA ASN A 18 -22.71 -4.52 4.42
C ASN A 18 -21.18 -4.56 4.53
N TRP A 19 -20.52 -3.41 4.74
CA TRP A 19 -19.08 -3.36 4.93
C TRP A 19 -18.71 -4.08 6.23
N GLN A 20 -17.76 -5.00 6.12
CA GLN A 20 -17.11 -5.63 7.26
C GLN A 20 -15.67 -5.16 7.26
N ALA A 21 -15.22 -4.65 8.41
CA ALA A 21 -13.82 -4.29 8.57
C ALA A 21 -12.95 -5.55 8.37
N PRO A 22 -11.80 -5.45 7.69
CA PRO A 22 -10.89 -6.57 7.54
C PRO A 22 -10.47 -7.11 8.92
N PRO A 23 -10.46 -8.44 9.12
CA PRO A 23 -10.30 -9.03 10.45
C PRO A 23 -8.86 -9.02 10.97
N ASN A 24 -7.88 -8.75 10.11
CA ASN A 24 -6.46 -8.77 10.45
C ASN A 24 -5.68 -7.81 9.54
N GLU A 25 -4.39 -7.70 9.82
CA GLU A 25 -3.46 -6.82 9.12
C GLU A 25 -3.35 -7.15 7.63
N GLU A 26 -3.14 -8.42 7.28
CA GLU A 26 -3.03 -8.86 5.88
C GLU A 26 -4.28 -8.54 5.06
N ALA A 27 -5.46 -8.82 5.63
CA ALA A 27 -6.73 -8.48 5.00
C ALA A 27 -6.90 -6.95 4.89
N THR A 28 -6.37 -6.17 5.84
CA THR A 28 -6.38 -4.69 5.79
C THR A 28 -5.50 -4.17 4.66
N LYS A 29 -4.29 -4.73 4.52
CA LYS A 29 -3.36 -4.42 3.43
C LYS A 29 -4.02 -4.64 2.08
N MET A 30 -4.59 -5.82 1.86
CA MET A 30 -5.25 -6.16 0.59
C MET A 30 -6.54 -5.37 0.33
N ALA A 31 -7.37 -5.14 1.35
CA ALA A 31 -8.70 -4.55 1.15
C ALA A 31 -8.71 -3.03 1.12
N LEU A 32 -7.71 -2.37 1.71
CA LEU A 32 -7.65 -0.91 1.90
C LEU A 32 -6.31 -0.32 1.43
N VAL A 33 -5.17 -0.80 1.92
CA VAL A 33 -3.86 -0.17 1.63
C VAL A 33 -3.46 -0.30 0.16
N ALA A 34 -3.48 -1.52 -0.40
CA ALA A 34 -3.16 -1.73 -1.80
C ALA A 34 -4.12 -0.98 -2.75
N PRO A 35 -5.46 -1.02 -2.55
CA PRO A 35 -6.38 -0.17 -3.31
C PRO A 35 -6.13 1.33 -3.16
N PHE A 36 -5.68 1.78 -1.98
CA PHE A 36 -5.31 3.18 -1.76
C PHE A 36 -4.05 3.56 -2.55
N LEU A 37 -3.00 2.74 -2.50
CA LEU A 37 -1.78 2.95 -3.30
C LEU A 37 -2.09 2.94 -4.80
N HIS A 38 -2.93 2.01 -5.25
CA HIS A 38 -3.41 1.96 -6.62
C HIS A 38 -4.18 3.23 -7.01
N ALA A 39 -5.03 3.73 -6.12
CA ALA A 39 -5.75 4.98 -6.35
C ALA A 39 -4.82 6.19 -6.48
N LEU A 40 -3.68 6.21 -5.78
CA LEU A 40 -2.65 7.25 -5.93
C LEU A 40 -1.84 7.13 -7.24
N GLY A 41 -2.11 6.12 -8.06
CA GLY A 41 -1.45 5.88 -9.34
C GLY A 41 -0.27 4.92 -9.28
N TYR A 42 -0.01 4.28 -8.13
CA TYR A 42 1.06 3.29 -8.02
C TYR A 42 0.61 1.92 -8.53
N ASP A 43 1.50 1.19 -9.19
CA ASP A 43 1.24 -0.20 -9.58
C ASP A 43 1.62 -1.19 -8.47
N VAL A 44 0.63 -1.57 -7.66
CA VAL A 44 0.77 -2.57 -6.58
C VAL A 44 1.08 -3.99 -7.06
N PHE A 45 0.97 -4.27 -8.35
CA PHE A 45 1.35 -5.55 -8.95
C PHE A 45 2.76 -5.52 -9.55
N ASN A 46 3.36 -4.34 -9.70
CA ASN A 46 4.72 -4.16 -10.18
C ASN A 46 5.69 -4.06 -8.99
N THR A 47 6.40 -5.14 -8.68
CA THR A 47 7.37 -5.16 -7.57
C THR A 47 8.58 -4.25 -7.79
N ALA A 48 8.83 -3.77 -9.00
CA ALA A 48 9.85 -2.76 -9.27
C ALA A 48 9.41 -1.34 -8.86
N GLU A 49 8.11 -1.15 -8.59
CA GLU A 49 7.51 0.12 -8.19
C GLU A 49 6.93 0.05 -6.78
N VAL A 50 6.16 -0.99 -6.44
CA VAL A 50 5.64 -1.24 -5.09
C VAL A 50 6.10 -2.62 -4.63
N MET A 51 7.08 -2.64 -3.74
CA MET A 51 7.61 -3.87 -3.16
C MET A 51 6.95 -4.16 -1.81
N PRO A 52 6.15 -5.24 -1.68
CA PRO A 52 5.65 -5.69 -0.39
C PRO A 52 6.77 -6.31 0.45
N GLU A 53 6.61 -6.30 1.78
CA GLU A 53 7.55 -6.90 2.74
C GLU A 53 9.02 -6.50 2.52
N PHE A 54 9.24 -5.22 2.20
CA PHE A 54 10.55 -4.74 1.78
C PHE A 54 11.54 -4.72 2.95
N SER A 55 12.64 -5.45 2.79
CA SER A 55 13.77 -5.46 3.72
C SER A 55 14.86 -4.55 3.16
N ALA A 56 14.99 -3.36 3.73
CA ALA A 56 16.02 -2.42 3.33
C ALA A 56 17.16 -2.44 4.35
N ASP A 57 18.39 -2.76 3.94
CA ASP A 57 19.60 -2.42 4.71
C ASP A 57 19.88 -0.90 4.57
N LEU A 58 18.85 -0.07 4.82
CA LEU A 58 18.96 1.38 4.85
C LEU A 58 19.48 1.82 6.21
N PRO A 59 20.36 2.83 6.30
CA PRO A 59 20.89 3.30 7.57
C PRO A 59 19.83 3.86 8.55
N LEU A 60 18.62 4.16 8.08
CA LEU A 60 17.50 4.66 8.87
C LEU A 60 16.56 3.55 9.38
N VAL A 61 16.66 2.34 8.85
CA VAL A 61 15.84 1.17 9.21
C VAL A 61 16.72 0.24 10.03
N LYS A 62 16.24 -0.29 11.15
CA LYS A 62 17.09 -1.20 11.94
C LYS A 62 17.42 -2.41 11.07
N ARG A 63 18.68 -2.86 11.17
CA ARG A 63 19.17 -3.99 10.38
C ARG A 63 18.27 -5.21 10.58
N GLY A 64 17.58 -5.64 9.52
CA GLY A 64 16.65 -6.77 9.54
C GLY A 64 15.18 -6.43 9.79
N GLU A 65 14.82 -5.16 9.92
CA GLU A 65 13.43 -4.70 9.98
C GLU A 65 12.84 -4.64 8.57
N ARG A 66 11.62 -5.17 8.42
CA ARG A 66 10.85 -5.16 7.17
C ARG A 66 9.69 -4.20 7.33
N VAL A 67 9.35 -3.51 6.25
CA VAL A 67 8.14 -2.69 6.18
C VAL A 67 7.12 -3.35 5.27
N ASP A 68 5.85 -2.99 5.46
CA ASP A 68 4.74 -3.57 4.72
C ASP A 68 4.81 -3.32 3.22
N TYR A 69 5.07 -2.08 2.81
CA TYR A 69 5.31 -1.71 1.42
C TYR A 69 6.44 -0.69 1.29
N ALA A 70 7.22 -0.81 0.22
CA ALA A 70 8.14 0.23 -0.21
C ALA A 70 7.80 0.66 -1.63
N ILE A 71 7.67 1.98 -1.83
CA ILE A 71 7.55 2.58 -3.15
C ILE A 71 8.96 2.86 -3.63
N LEU A 72 9.31 2.24 -4.75
CA LEU A 72 10.62 2.28 -5.37
C LEU A 72 10.61 3.24 -6.56
N GLU A 73 11.65 4.05 -6.67
CA GLU A 73 11.96 4.82 -7.87
C GLU A 73 13.38 4.45 -8.29
N ASN A 74 13.57 3.99 -9.53
CA ASN A 74 14.86 3.49 -10.01
C ASN A 74 15.49 2.42 -9.09
N ASN A 75 14.67 1.47 -8.63
CA ASN A 75 15.05 0.42 -7.66
C ASN A 75 15.56 0.94 -6.31
N GLN A 76 15.35 2.21 -5.98
CA GLN A 76 15.66 2.77 -4.67
C GLN A 76 14.37 3.12 -3.93
N PRO A 77 14.25 2.73 -2.65
CA PRO A 77 13.08 3.07 -1.84
C PRO A 77 13.00 4.59 -1.64
N ARG A 78 11.84 5.16 -1.97
CA ARG A 78 11.52 6.58 -1.78
C ARG A 78 10.55 6.80 -0.63
N ILE A 79 9.56 5.91 -0.52
CA ILE A 79 8.52 5.95 0.51
C ILE A 79 8.43 4.57 1.13
N LEU A 80 8.42 4.51 2.45
CA LEU A 80 8.14 3.31 3.22
C LEU A 80 6.75 3.47 3.83
N VAL A 81 5.96 2.40 3.83
CA VAL A 81 4.59 2.37 4.34
C VAL A 81 4.50 1.25 5.37
N GLU A 82 3.97 1.58 6.54
CA GLU A 82 3.72 0.75 7.72
C GLU A 82 2.45 1.27 8.42
#